data_AF-A0A1G6ZBA4-F1
#
_entry.id   AF-A0A1G6ZBA4-F1
#
_cell.length_a   1.000
_cell.length_b   1.000
_cell.length_c   1.000
_cell.angle_alpha   90.00
_cell.angle_beta   90.00
_cell.angle_gamma   90.00
#
_symmetry.space_group_name_H-M   'P 1'
#
loop_
_entity.id
_entity.type
_entity.pdbx_description
1 polymer ?
#
loop_
_entity_poly.entity_id
_entity_poly.type
_entity_poly.pdbx_seq_one_letter_code
_entity_poly.pdbx_strand_id
1 'polypeptide(L)'
;MKTFRLFLPALLTVSLFTSCKTTAILTSTFENETVGQLPAKNIPGNPAGDEIQYSTELQPRLKVTASSYPGEKALTFTEINTPGLTAHNQFVIFKGISSDFTQPIWYLFSGVHSGSGERVMIDFTDGSAGVITRLHINSAGQLSILTAFPASEEVVGNIPPDTPHTLVISLNMNTGKFNLTVLKSGGNITVTDRPVLGNPLSYANPAHPSINIRWESGASDTRKYVFESVGITRKKPKM
;
A
#
# COMPACT_ATOMS: atom_id res chain seq x y z
N MET A 1 47.26 -31.28 8.29
CA MET A 1 46.01 -31.27 9.07
C MET A 1 45.71 -29.97 9.84
N LYS A 2 46.42 -28.85 9.60
CA LYS A 2 46.12 -27.56 10.28
C LYS A 2 45.20 -26.63 9.47
N THR A 3 45.18 -26.74 8.14
CA THR A 3 44.33 -25.94 7.23
C THR A 3 42.85 -26.28 7.31
N PHE A 4 42.49 -27.55 7.56
CA PHE A 4 41.08 -27.98 7.67
C PHE A 4 40.37 -27.46 8.93
N ARG A 5 41.12 -27.12 9.99
CA ARG A 5 40.57 -26.58 11.24
C ARG A 5 40.17 -25.10 11.15
N LEU A 6 40.63 -24.38 10.13
CA LEU A 6 40.32 -22.97 9.88
C LEU A 6 39.07 -22.77 9.00
N PHE A 7 38.69 -23.77 8.18
CA PHE A 7 37.50 -23.68 7.31
C PHE A 7 36.18 -23.85 8.06
N LEU A 8 36.15 -24.66 9.13
CA LEU A 8 34.94 -24.91 9.91
C LEU A 8 34.38 -23.66 10.63
N PRO A 9 35.20 -22.83 11.33
CA PRO A 9 34.68 -21.60 11.93
C PRO A 9 34.28 -20.53 10.90
N ALA A 10 34.90 -20.51 9.72
CA ALA A 10 34.54 -19.63 8.61
C ALA A 10 33.19 -20.02 7.97
N LEU A 11 32.92 -21.32 7.82
CA LEU A 11 31.64 -21.81 7.31
C LEU A 11 30.49 -21.53 8.30
N LEU A 12 30.75 -21.71 9.61
CA LEU A 12 29.75 -21.50 10.67
C LEU A 12 29.35 -20.01 10.80
N THR A 13 30.31 -19.09 10.61
CA THR A 13 30.03 -17.65 10.64
C THR A 13 29.21 -17.20 9.43
N VAL A 14 29.49 -17.71 8.22
CA VAL A 14 28.69 -17.39 7.03
C VAL A 14 27.24 -17.91 7.13
N SER A 15 27.02 -19.06 7.79
CA SER A 15 25.65 -19.58 8.02
C SER A 15 24.85 -18.81 9.09
N LEU A 16 25.50 -18.10 10.02
CA LEU A 16 24.80 -17.32 11.05
C LEU A 16 24.32 -15.95 10.53
N PHE A 17 24.94 -15.40 9.48
CA PHE A 17 24.53 -14.11 8.89
C PHE A 17 23.47 -14.21 7.79
N THR A 18 23.11 -15.42 7.33
CA THR A 18 22.14 -15.63 6.24
C THR A 18 20.69 -15.80 6.69
N SER A 19 20.41 -15.83 8.01
CA SER A 19 19.06 -16.08 8.55
C SER A 19 18.30 -14.83 9.02
N CYS A 20 18.67 -13.62 8.56
CA CYS A 20 17.81 -12.45 8.73
C CYS A 20 16.61 -12.55 7.77
N LYS A 21 15.58 -13.34 8.15
CA LYS A 21 14.29 -13.31 7.44
C LYS A 21 13.74 -11.89 7.55
N THR A 22 13.68 -11.19 6.41
CA THR A 22 13.07 -9.87 6.35
C THR A 22 11.61 -9.98 6.78
N THR A 23 11.16 -9.03 7.60
CA THR A 23 9.75 -8.91 7.98
C THR A 23 8.98 -8.03 7.00
N ALA A 24 9.71 -7.30 6.13
CA ALA A 24 9.12 -6.53 5.06
C ALA A 24 8.62 -7.47 3.96
N ILE A 25 7.39 -7.22 3.52
CA ILE A 25 6.69 -7.89 2.43
C ILE A 25 6.65 -6.99 1.19
N LEU A 26 6.60 -5.67 1.39
CA LEU A 26 6.68 -4.64 0.36
C LEU A 26 7.37 -3.40 0.96
N THR A 27 8.29 -2.78 0.23
CA THR A 27 8.81 -1.43 0.55
C THR A 27 8.99 -0.59 -0.71
N SER A 28 8.28 0.54 -0.81
CA SER A 28 8.42 1.50 -1.91
C SER A 28 8.59 2.92 -1.38
N THR A 29 9.68 3.60 -1.77
CA THR A 29 9.97 5.01 -1.44
C THR A 29 10.32 5.85 -2.67
N PHE A 30 10.26 5.31 -3.89
CA PHE A 30 10.52 6.01 -5.17
C PHE A 30 11.90 6.70 -5.31
N GLU A 31 12.79 6.59 -4.32
CA GLU A 31 14.08 7.31 -4.28
C GLU A 31 15.03 6.95 -5.43
N ASN A 32 14.93 5.73 -5.94
CA ASN A 32 15.73 5.26 -7.08
C ASN A 32 15.14 5.68 -8.44
N GLU A 33 13.99 6.35 -8.46
CA GLU A 33 13.28 6.70 -9.69
C GLU A 33 13.68 8.09 -10.22
N THR A 34 13.36 8.36 -11.49
CA THR A 34 13.65 9.66 -12.10
C THR A 34 12.40 10.53 -12.10
N VAL A 35 12.47 11.72 -11.49
CA VAL A 35 11.37 12.70 -11.52
C VAL A 35 10.98 12.98 -12.97
N GLY A 36 9.68 12.98 -13.25
CA GLY A 36 9.18 13.14 -14.61
C GLY A 36 8.76 11.85 -15.29
N GLN A 37 9.24 10.70 -14.83
CA GLN A 37 9.02 9.40 -15.45
C GLN A 37 7.85 8.64 -14.81
N LEU A 38 7.46 7.54 -15.45
CA LEU A 38 6.59 6.54 -14.85
C LEU A 38 7.35 5.78 -13.74
N PRO A 39 6.64 5.31 -12.69
CA PRO A 39 7.27 4.47 -11.68
C PRO A 39 7.72 3.15 -12.30
N ALA A 40 8.83 2.62 -11.78
CA ALA A 40 9.32 1.32 -12.19
C ALA A 40 8.32 0.25 -11.75
N LYS A 41 7.94 -0.65 -12.67
CA LYS A 41 7.03 -1.76 -12.32
C LYS A 41 7.66 -2.76 -11.35
N ASN A 42 8.99 -2.91 -11.39
CA ASN A 42 9.75 -3.69 -10.43
C ASN A 42 10.39 -2.73 -9.43
N ILE A 43 10.04 -2.83 -8.16
CA ILE A 43 10.58 -1.94 -7.13
C ILE A 43 11.97 -2.45 -6.75
N PRO A 44 13.04 -1.66 -6.95
CA PRO A 44 14.38 -2.06 -6.54
C PRO A 44 14.48 -2.00 -5.01
N GLY A 45 14.89 -3.09 -4.38
CA GLY A 45 15.06 -3.12 -2.93
C GLY A 45 15.04 -4.51 -2.33
N ASN A 46 14.92 -4.55 -1.00
CA ASN A 46 14.70 -5.74 -0.21
C ASN A 46 13.32 -5.61 0.48
N PRO A 47 12.37 -6.54 0.27
CA PRO A 47 12.53 -7.79 -0.46
C PRO A 47 12.58 -7.62 -1.99
N ALA A 48 13.28 -8.55 -2.65
CA ALA A 48 13.24 -8.65 -4.10
C ALA A 48 11.88 -9.24 -4.54
N GLY A 49 11.30 -8.72 -5.62
CA GLY A 49 10.02 -9.18 -6.16
C GLY A 49 8.83 -8.29 -5.84
N ASP A 50 9.06 -7.15 -5.18
CA ASP A 50 8.08 -6.09 -5.02
C ASP A 50 7.69 -5.49 -6.38
N GLU A 51 6.39 -5.31 -6.62
CA GLU A 51 5.90 -4.80 -7.90
C GLU A 51 4.84 -3.70 -7.78
N ILE A 52 4.90 -2.75 -8.72
CA ILE A 52 3.83 -1.79 -9.00
C ILE A 52 3.17 -2.22 -10.30
N GLN A 53 1.92 -2.70 -10.21
CA GLN A 53 1.15 -3.07 -11.38
C GLN A 53 0.16 -1.97 -11.77
N TYR A 54 0.11 -1.66 -13.06
CA TYR A 54 -0.85 -0.76 -13.66
C TYR A 54 -0.96 -1.04 -15.16
N SER A 55 -2.13 -0.74 -15.71
CA SER A 55 -2.41 -0.81 -17.14
C SER A 55 -1.70 0.31 -17.90
N THR A 56 -1.45 0.12 -19.20
CA THR A 56 -0.85 1.16 -20.04
C THR A 56 -1.72 2.42 -20.13
N GLU A 57 -3.03 2.25 -20.04
CA GLU A 57 -4.05 3.28 -20.04
C GLU A 57 -3.97 4.18 -18.79
N LEU A 58 -3.36 3.71 -17.70
CA LEU A 58 -3.14 4.53 -16.50
C LEU A 58 -1.90 5.42 -16.58
N GLN A 59 -1.02 5.25 -17.57
CA GLN A 59 0.25 6.00 -17.65
C GLN A 59 0.07 7.54 -17.58
N PRO A 60 -0.92 8.17 -18.24
CA PRO A 60 -1.12 9.62 -18.13
C PRO A 60 -1.48 10.10 -16.72
N ARG A 61 -1.95 9.19 -15.85
CA ARG A 61 -2.30 9.49 -14.46
C ARG A 61 -1.13 9.35 -13.50
N LEU A 62 0.00 8.78 -13.93
CA LEU A 62 1.09 8.38 -13.06
C LEU A 62 2.36 9.14 -13.38
N LYS A 63 2.99 9.69 -12.34
CA LYS A 63 4.27 10.38 -12.50
C LYS A 63 5.06 10.40 -11.20
N VAL A 64 6.35 10.14 -11.31
CA VAL A 64 7.31 10.39 -10.23
C VAL A 64 7.52 11.89 -10.12
N THR A 65 7.30 12.42 -8.93
CA THR A 65 7.41 13.85 -8.61
C THR A 65 8.39 14.06 -7.46
N ALA A 66 8.83 15.30 -7.27
CA ALA A 66 9.48 15.67 -6.01
C ALA A 66 8.49 15.48 -4.85
N SER A 67 8.99 14.94 -3.75
CA SER A 67 8.25 14.80 -2.50
C SER A 67 7.99 16.16 -1.85
N SER A 68 7.06 16.21 -0.89
CA SER A 68 6.96 17.33 0.04
C SER A 68 8.14 17.40 1.03
N TYR A 69 8.87 16.29 1.21
CA TYR A 69 10.10 16.22 1.98
C TYR A 69 11.33 16.60 1.13
N PRO A 70 12.19 17.53 1.60
CA PRO A 70 13.34 17.97 0.82
C PRO A 70 14.29 16.83 0.41
N GLY A 71 14.48 16.68 -0.90
CA GLY A 71 15.40 15.69 -1.47
C GLY A 71 14.79 14.31 -1.72
N GLU A 72 13.54 14.08 -1.30
CA GLU A 72 12.82 12.82 -1.49
C GLU A 72 11.95 12.85 -2.76
N LYS A 73 11.46 11.68 -3.17
CA LYS A 73 10.59 11.49 -4.35
C LYS A 73 9.28 10.83 -3.95
N ALA A 74 8.26 11.07 -4.75
CA ALA A 74 6.92 10.56 -4.53
C ALA A 74 6.29 10.06 -5.82
N LEU A 75 5.29 9.19 -5.71
CA LEU A 75 4.42 8.86 -6.83
C LEU A 75 3.15 9.72 -6.78
N THR A 76 2.95 10.55 -7.79
CA THR A 76 1.67 11.24 -8.01
C THR A 76 0.75 10.38 -8.86
N PHE A 77 -0.49 10.20 -8.38
CA PHE A 77 -1.60 9.60 -9.10
C PHE A 77 -2.73 10.62 -9.28
N THR A 78 -3.05 11.00 -10.52
CA THR A 78 -4.00 12.07 -10.86
C THR A 78 -5.30 11.52 -11.46
N GLU A 79 -6.45 12.16 -11.21
CA GLU A 79 -7.76 11.79 -11.76
C GLU A 79 -7.99 12.36 -13.18
N ILE A 80 -6.97 12.37 -14.04
CA ILE A 80 -7.13 12.87 -15.41
C ILE A 80 -7.96 11.90 -16.26
N ASN A 81 -8.88 12.41 -17.09
CA ASN A 81 -9.63 11.56 -18.01
C ASN A 81 -8.68 10.85 -18.98
N THR A 82 -8.73 9.51 -19.04
CA THR A 82 -7.90 8.73 -19.94
C THR A 82 -8.73 7.76 -20.77
N PRO A 83 -8.66 7.81 -22.12
CA PRO A 83 -9.36 6.86 -22.98
C PRO A 83 -8.98 5.40 -22.69
N GLY A 84 -9.95 4.49 -22.81
CA GLY A 84 -9.72 3.04 -22.65
C GLY A 84 -9.79 2.53 -21.21
N LEU A 85 -10.01 3.41 -20.23
CA LEU A 85 -10.25 2.98 -18.85
C LEU A 85 -11.64 2.35 -18.68
N THR A 86 -11.67 1.16 -18.11
CA THR A 86 -12.83 0.34 -17.72
C THR A 86 -12.70 -0.03 -16.26
N ALA A 87 -13.75 -0.51 -15.58
CA ALA A 87 -13.65 -0.87 -14.16
C ALA A 87 -12.48 -1.84 -13.80
N HIS A 88 -11.95 -2.59 -14.76
CA HIS A 88 -10.91 -3.60 -14.54
C HIS A 88 -9.47 -3.08 -14.64
N ASN A 89 -9.22 -1.96 -15.32
CA ASN A 89 -7.85 -1.50 -15.65
C ASN A 89 -7.51 -0.12 -15.05
N GLN A 90 -8.22 0.31 -14.02
CA GLN A 90 -8.06 1.64 -13.38
C GLN A 90 -7.25 1.60 -12.08
N PHE A 91 -6.71 0.43 -11.72
CA PHE A 91 -5.98 0.25 -10.46
C PHE A 91 -4.48 0.42 -10.63
N VAL A 92 -3.90 1.19 -9.70
CA VAL A 92 -2.48 1.18 -9.37
C VAL A 92 -2.33 0.24 -8.19
N ILE A 93 -1.56 -0.83 -8.36
CA ILE A 93 -1.46 -1.91 -7.39
C ILE A 93 -0.04 -1.94 -6.88
N PHE A 94 0.14 -1.77 -5.57
CA PHE A 94 1.39 -2.06 -4.89
C PHE A 94 1.31 -3.45 -4.29
N LYS A 95 2.01 -4.41 -4.89
CA LYS A 95 1.91 -5.82 -4.54
C LYS A 95 3.22 -6.29 -3.93
N GLY A 96 3.11 -6.89 -2.74
CA GLY A 96 4.25 -7.49 -2.07
C GLY A 96 4.57 -8.90 -2.56
N ILE A 97 5.68 -9.43 -2.04
CA ILE A 97 6.11 -10.80 -2.28
C ILE A 97 5.10 -11.83 -1.76
N SER A 98 5.24 -13.07 -2.25
CA SER A 98 4.48 -14.22 -1.76
C SER A 98 4.64 -14.35 -0.23
N SER A 99 3.52 -14.37 0.47
CA SER A 99 3.44 -14.40 1.94
C SER A 99 2.24 -15.23 2.41
N ASP A 100 1.97 -15.22 3.70
CA ASP A 100 0.81 -15.86 4.31
C ASP A 100 0.21 -14.97 5.40
N PHE A 101 -1.02 -15.25 5.81
CA PHE A 101 -1.69 -14.50 6.87
C PHE A 101 -1.63 -15.18 8.26
N THR A 102 -0.67 -16.08 8.49
CA THR A 102 -0.54 -16.80 9.76
C THR A 102 -0.15 -15.88 10.92
N GLN A 103 0.60 -14.82 10.62
CA GLN A 103 0.96 -13.74 11.54
C GLN A 103 0.28 -12.45 11.13
N PRO A 104 0.06 -11.51 12.08
CA PRO A 104 -0.46 -10.20 11.76
C PRO A 104 0.36 -9.49 10.67
N ILE A 105 -0.34 -8.85 9.74
CA ILE A 105 0.25 -8.04 8.67
C ILE A 105 -0.12 -6.58 8.89
N TRP A 106 0.82 -5.70 8.63
CA TRP A 106 0.65 -4.26 8.68
C TRP A 106 0.77 -3.72 7.27
N TYR A 107 -0.29 -3.09 6.78
CA TYR A 107 -0.24 -2.26 5.58
C TYR A 107 -0.05 -0.82 6.03
N LEU A 108 0.84 -0.09 5.37
CA LEU A 108 1.03 1.31 5.65
C LEU A 108 1.35 2.08 4.38
N PHE A 109 0.86 3.31 4.30
CA PHE A 109 1.36 4.26 3.32
C PHE A 109 1.21 5.69 3.83
N SER A 110 2.11 6.55 3.39
CA SER A 110 2.10 7.98 3.68
C SER A 110 1.80 8.75 2.41
N GLY A 111 1.01 9.82 2.53
CA GLY A 111 0.69 10.63 1.37
C GLY A 111 -0.12 11.89 1.67
N VAL A 112 -0.52 12.54 0.59
CA VAL A 112 -1.34 13.76 0.58
C VAL A 112 -2.36 13.62 -0.55
N HIS A 113 -3.63 13.89 -0.27
CA HIS A 113 -4.63 14.08 -1.33
C HIS A 113 -4.99 15.55 -1.46
N SER A 114 -5.31 16.00 -2.67
CA SER A 114 -5.58 17.42 -2.95
C SER A 114 -6.46 17.58 -4.18
N GLY A 115 -6.98 18.79 -4.42
CA GLY A 115 -7.84 19.10 -5.56
C GLY A 115 -9.28 18.61 -5.42
N SER A 116 -10.12 19.05 -6.36
CA SER A 116 -11.55 18.71 -6.45
C SER A 116 -11.78 17.59 -7.46
N GLY A 117 -12.74 16.70 -7.22
CA GLY A 117 -12.99 15.54 -8.07
C GLY A 117 -13.75 14.46 -7.32
N GLU A 118 -13.73 13.24 -7.86
CA GLU A 118 -14.38 12.09 -7.24
C GLU A 118 -13.55 11.50 -6.10
N ARG A 119 -14.15 10.52 -5.41
CA ARG A 119 -13.45 9.79 -4.34
C ARG A 119 -12.39 8.85 -4.90
N VAL A 120 -11.30 8.74 -4.15
CA VAL A 120 -10.33 7.66 -4.33
C VAL A 120 -10.83 6.42 -3.58
N MET A 121 -10.74 5.27 -4.22
CA MET A 121 -10.98 3.96 -3.64
C MET A 121 -9.64 3.28 -3.37
N ILE A 122 -9.47 2.78 -2.15
CA ILE A 122 -8.26 2.11 -1.69
C ILE A 122 -8.64 0.74 -1.13
N ASP A 123 -8.22 -0.31 -1.82
CA ASP A 123 -8.44 -1.69 -1.42
C ASP A 123 -7.18 -2.28 -0.82
N PHE A 124 -7.34 -2.99 0.29
CA PHE A 124 -6.33 -3.86 0.85
C PHE A 124 -6.73 -5.28 0.52
N THR A 125 -5.87 -6.03 -0.17
CA THR A 125 -6.25 -7.33 -0.74
C THR A 125 -5.19 -8.40 -0.51
N ASP A 126 -5.57 -9.65 -0.73
CA ASP A 126 -4.67 -10.81 -0.74
C ASP A 126 -3.87 -10.98 -2.05
N GLY A 127 -4.04 -10.07 -3.02
CA GLY A 127 -3.41 -10.13 -4.35
C GLY A 127 -4.07 -11.10 -5.33
N SER A 128 -5.16 -11.76 -4.96
CA SER A 128 -5.91 -12.74 -5.78
C SER A 128 -7.41 -12.41 -5.84
N ALA A 129 -7.74 -11.11 -5.83
CA ALA A 129 -9.09 -10.54 -5.80
C ALA A 129 -9.85 -10.63 -4.46
N GLY A 130 -9.29 -11.24 -3.42
CA GLY A 130 -9.85 -11.22 -2.07
C GLY A 130 -9.66 -9.85 -1.42
N VAL A 131 -10.73 -9.05 -1.38
CA VAL A 131 -10.71 -7.74 -0.70
C VAL A 131 -10.84 -7.94 0.81
N ILE A 132 -9.88 -7.44 1.58
CA ILE A 132 -9.86 -7.48 3.04
C ILE A 132 -10.65 -6.32 3.62
N THR A 133 -10.39 -5.11 3.11
CA THR A 133 -11.12 -3.90 3.45
C THR A 133 -10.99 -2.88 2.34
N ARG A 134 -11.96 -1.97 2.24
CA ARG A 134 -12.03 -0.89 1.26
C ARG A 134 -12.26 0.43 1.96
N LEU A 135 -11.44 1.41 1.63
CA LEU A 135 -11.57 2.78 2.09
C LEU A 135 -11.99 3.68 0.91
N HIS A 136 -12.75 4.74 1.21
CA HIS A 136 -12.95 5.84 0.29
C HIS A 136 -12.54 7.17 0.93
N ILE A 137 -11.88 8.03 0.13
CA ILE A 137 -11.60 9.42 0.52
C ILE A 137 -12.16 10.34 -0.56
N ASN A 138 -13.21 11.09 -0.23
CA ASN A 138 -13.81 12.04 -1.17
C ASN A 138 -12.99 13.33 -1.30
N SER A 139 -13.42 14.24 -2.19
CA SER A 139 -12.71 15.50 -2.44
C SER A 139 -12.64 16.43 -1.22
N ALA A 140 -13.64 16.39 -0.33
CA ALA A 140 -13.65 17.12 0.93
C ALA A 140 -12.78 16.48 2.04
N GLY A 141 -12.27 15.26 1.79
CA GLY A 141 -11.45 14.54 2.76
C GLY A 141 -12.20 13.56 3.66
N GLN A 142 -13.52 13.40 3.48
CA GLN A 142 -14.29 12.46 4.26
C GLN A 142 -13.78 11.05 4.00
N LEU A 143 -13.38 10.37 5.07
CA LEU A 143 -12.92 8.99 5.05
C LEU A 143 -14.08 8.07 5.43
N SER A 144 -14.45 7.17 4.52
CA SER A 144 -15.39 6.08 4.81
C SER A 144 -14.73 4.71 4.65
N ILE A 145 -15.30 3.72 5.34
CA ILE A 145 -14.92 2.31 5.25
C ILE A 145 -16.13 1.52 4.76
N LEU A 146 -15.92 0.60 3.83
CA LEU A 146 -16.95 -0.37 3.45
C LEU A 146 -17.17 -1.38 4.60
N THR A 147 -18.41 -1.50 5.07
CA THR A 147 -18.80 -2.42 6.16
C THR A 147 -19.46 -3.70 5.64
N ALA A 148 -20.04 -3.67 4.43
CA ALA A 148 -20.53 -4.86 3.74
C ALA A 148 -20.64 -4.62 2.22
N PHE A 149 -20.40 -5.67 1.43
CA PHE A 149 -20.71 -5.65 0.01
C PHE A 149 -22.23 -5.78 -0.24
N PRO A 150 -22.79 -5.10 -1.25
CA PRO A 150 -22.08 -4.29 -2.24
C PRO A 150 -21.90 -2.79 -1.91
N ALA A 151 -22.55 -2.23 -0.88
CA ALA A 151 -22.63 -0.77 -0.77
C ALA A 151 -22.77 -0.19 0.66
N SER A 152 -22.63 -0.99 1.72
CA SER A 152 -22.75 -0.43 3.08
C SER A 152 -21.45 0.25 3.47
N GLU A 153 -21.49 1.56 3.73
CA GLU A 153 -20.33 2.37 4.11
C GLU A 153 -20.57 3.10 5.43
N GLU A 154 -19.50 3.30 6.19
CA GLU A 154 -19.49 4.06 7.44
C GLU A 154 -18.44 5.17 7.34
N VAL A 155 -18.85 6.41 7.62
CA VAL A 155 -17.92 7.54 7.74
C VAL A 155 -17.19 7.43 9.08
N VAL A 156 -15.86 7.38 9.04
CA VAL A 156 -15.01 7.16 10.23
C VAL A 156 -14.17 8.38 10.60
N GLY A 157 -14.08 9.37 9.72
CA GLY A 157 -13.37 10.62 10.00
C GLY A 157 -13.16 11.48 8.78
N ASN A 158 -12.24 12.44 8.89
CA ASN A 158 -11.92 13.38 7.83
C ASN A 158 -10.41 13.64 7.75
N ILE A 159 -9.81 13.45 6.59
CA ILE A 159 -8.45 13.82 6.24
C ILE A 159 -8.58 15.08 5.37
N PRO A 160 -8.35 16.30 5.87
CA PRO A 160 -8.53 17.48 5.02
C PRO A 160 -7.61 17.44 3.78
N PRO A 161 -8.04 18.01 2.63
CA PRO A 161 -7.16 18.20 1.49
C PRO A 161 -5.85 18.89 1.89
N ASP A 162 -4.76 18.54 1.19
CA ASP A 162 -3.42 19.06 1.41
C ASP A 162 -2.83 18.73 2.80
N THR A 163 -3.45 17.84 3.56
CA THR A 163 -2.94 17.37 4.85
C THR A 163 -2.11 16.10 4.68
N PRO A 164 -0.80 16.12 5.01
CA PRO A 164 0.01 14.92 5.12
C PRO A 164 -0.57 13.94 6.15
N HIS A 165 -0.64 12.67 5.76
CA HIS A 165 -1.15 11.62 6.62
C HIS A 165 -0.47 10.28 6.36
N THR A 166 -0.50 9.43 7.38
CA THR A 166 -0.07 8.04 7.30
C THR A 166 -1.23 7.14 7.67
N LEU A 167 -1.63 6.29 6.72
CA LEU A 167 -2.62 5.24 6.92
C LEU A 167 -1.89 3.98 7.39
N VAL A 168 -2.39 3.38 8.47
CA VAL A 168 -1.86 2.13 9.03
C VAL A 168 -3.03 1.17 9.25
N ILE A 169 -2.97 0.00 8.60
CA ILE A 169 -3.90 -1.09 8.84
C ILE A 169 -3.18 -2.26 9.46
N SER A 170 -3.64 -2.68 10.64
CA SER A 170 -3.20 -3.94 11.24
C SER A 170 -4.23 -5.01 10.93
N LEU A 171 -3.82 -6.10 10.30
CA LEU A 171 -4.67 -7.23 9.95
C LEU A 171 -4.29 -8.43 10.81
N ASN A 172 -5.28 -9.07 11.44
CA ASN A 172 -5.10 -10.36 12.08
C ASN A 172 -6.12 -11.36 11.51
N MET A 173 -5.64 -12.24 10.63
CA MET A 173 -6.56 -13.18 9.99
C MET A 173 -7.04 -14.31 10.90
N ASN A 174 -6.33 -14.60 11.99
CA ASN A 174 -6.77 -15.59 12.96
C ASN A 174 -8.06 -15.15 13.67
N THR A 175 -8.28 -13.84 13.80
CA THR A 175 -9.52 -13.28 14.37
C THR A 175 -10.47 -12.73 13.30
N GLY A 176 -10.08 -12.74 12.02
CA GLY A 176 -10.85 -12.16 10.94
C GLY A 176 -11.09 -10.65 11.11
N LYS A 177 -10.15 -9.94 11.75
CA LYS A 177 -10.32 -8.52 12.11
C LYS A 177 -9.16 -7.65 11.64
N PHE A 178 -9.46 -6.38 11.41
CA PHE A 178 -8.47 -5.34 11.18
C PHE A 178 -8.71 -4.12 12.09
N ASN A 179 -7.64 -3.34 12.27
CA ASN A 179 -7.69 -1.99 12.85
C ASN A 179 -7.18 -1.00 11.81
N LEU A 180 -7.72 0.21 11.82
CA LEU A 180 -7.27 1.34 11.02
C LEU A 180 -6.81 2.46 11.95
N THR A 181 -5.62 2.98 11.71
CA THR A 181 -5.13 4.23 12.31
C THR A 181 -4.72 5.17 11.19
N VAL A 182 -5.21 6.41 11.23
CA VAL A 182 -4.74 7.50 10.38
C VAL A 182 -4.04 8.53 11.25
N LEU A 183 -2.74 8.68 11.02
CA LEU A 183 -1.91 9.70 11.66
C LEU A 183 -1.93 10.95 10.79
N LYS A 184 -2.32 12.09 11.35
CA LYS A 184 -2.39 13.38 10.64
C LYS A 184 -2.39 14.54 11.61
N SER A 185 -2.18 15.75 11.12
CA SER A 185 -2.40 16.97 11.91
C SER A 185 -3.89 17.11 12.27
N GLY A 186 -4.15 17.74 13.43
CA GLY A 186 -5.53 17.94 13.91
C GLY A 186 -6.20 16.70 14.51
N GLY A 187 -5.43 15.65 14.84
CA GLY A 187 -5.90 14.47 15.56
C GLY A 187 -6.03 13.21 14.71
N ASN A 188 -5.81 12.07 15.34
CA ASN A 188 -5.79 10.76 14.69
C ASN A 188 -7.21 10.21 14.48
N ILE A 189 -7.39 9.41 13.44
CA ILE A 189 -8.58 8.59 13.24
C ILE A 189 -8.23 7.17 13.67
N THR A 190 -9.01 6.56 14.56
CA THR A 190 -8.79 5.18 15.00
C THR A 190 -10.07 4.37 14.91
N VAL A 191 -9.98 3.22 14.26
CA VAL A 191 -11.07 2.25 14.13
C VAL A 191 -10.52 0.89 14.53
N THR A 192 -11.18 0.22 15.47
CA THR A 192 -10.69 -1.03 16.06
C THR A 192 -11.63 -2.19 15.84
N ASP A 193 -11.06 -3.40 15.77
CA ASP A 193 -11.76 -4.69 15.74
C ASP A 193 -12.82 -4.83 14.64
N ARG A 194 -12.58 -4.21 13.48
CA ARG A 194 -13.50 -4.31 12.34
C ARG A 194 -13.37 -5.67 11.66
N PRO A 195 -14.48 -6.33 11.30
CA PRO A 195 -14.41 -7.57 10.54
C PRO A 195 -13.82 -7.30 9.16
N VAL A 196 -13.05 -8.24 8.64
CA VAL A 196 -12.66 -8.23 7.22
C VAL A 196 -13.87 -8.44 6.31
N LEU A 197 -13.77 -8.00 5.08
CA LEU A 197 -14.79 -8.20 4.06
C LEU A 197 -14.73 -9.63 3.53
N GLY A 198 -15.74 -10.44 3.83
CA GLY A 198 -15.85 -11.82 3.33
C GLY A 198 -15.37 -12.86 4.33
N ASN A 199 -15.03 -14.06 3.85
CA ASN A 199 -14.64 -15.18 4.71
C ASN A 199 -13.11 -15.24 4.85
N PRO A 200 -12.55 -15.19 6.08
CA PRO A 200 -11.12 -15.38 6.32
C PRO A 200 -10.49 -16.62 5.65
N LEU A 201 -11.29 -17.68 5.46
CA LEU A 201 -10.82 -18.93 4.87
C LEU A 201 -10.77 -18.91 3.33
N SER A 202 -11.33 -17.88 2.68
CA SER A 202 -11.32 -17.76 1.22
C SER A 202 -10.15 -16.96 0.66
N TYR A 203 -9.33 -16.34 1.51
CA TYR A 203 -8.15 -15.61 1.05
C TYR A 203 -7.05 -16.56 0.58
N ALA A 204 -6.31 -16.12 -0.44
CA ALA A 204 -5.22 -16.89 -1.04
C ALA A 204 -4.15 -17.30 0.00
N ASN A 205 -3.59 -18.50 -0.16
CA ASN A 205 -2.47 -18.99 0.62
C ASN A 205 -1.59 -19.92 -0.26
N PRO A 206 -0.39 -19.50 -0.69
CA PRO A 206 0.23 -18.21 -0.37
C PRO A 206 -0.53 -17.02 -0.97
N ALA A 207 -0.50 -15.90 -0.27
CA ALA A 207 -1.05 -14.62 -0.69
C ALA A 207 0.03 -13.72 -1.30
N HIS A 208 -0.41 -12.69 -2.02
CA HIS A 208 0.42 -11.55 -2.40
C HIS A 208 -0.22 -10.26 -1.87
N PRO A 209 -0.09 -9.95 -0.57
CA PRO A 209 -0.69 -8.79 0.05
C PRO A 209 -0.50 -7.52 -0.79
N SER A 210 -1.59 -6.81 -1.08
CA SER A 210 -1.56 -5.66 -2.00
C SER A 210 -2.38 -4.48 -1.51
N ILE A 211 -1.96 -3.28 -1.91
CA ILE A 211 -2.72 -2.03 -1.80
C ILE A 211 -3.09 -1.60 -3.22
N ASN A 212 -4.39 -1.58 -3.53
CA ASN A 212 -4.90 -1.26 -4.86
C ASN A 212 -5.63 0.08 -4.78
N ILE A 213 -5.20 1.05 -5.57
CA ILE A 213 -5.80 2.40 -5.57
C ILE A 213 -6.39 2.68 -6.94
N ARG A 214 -7.60 3.22 -6.96
CA ARG A 214 -8.21 3.80 -8.17
C ARG A 214 -9.03 5.04 -7.86
N TRP A 215 -9.25 5.85 -8.87
CA TRP A 215 -10.30 6.86 -8.85
C TRP A 215 -11.63 6.22 -9.27
N GLU A 216 -12.74 6.67 -8.70
CA GLU A 216 -14.05 6.22 -9.17
C GLU A 216 -14.44 6.79 -10.54
N SER A 217 -13.86 7.94 -10.92
CA SER A 217 -14.02 8.51 -12.25
C SER A 217 -12.73 9.10 -12.83
N GLY A 218 -12.85 9.89 -13.89
CA GLY A 218 -11.77 10.63 -14.55
C GLY A 218 -12.09 12.10 -14.75
N ALA A 219 -12.93 12.69 -13.91
CA ALA A 219 -13.57 13.98 -14.22
C ALA A 219 -12.70 15.21 -13.94
N SER A 220 -11.55 15.07 -13.25
CA SER A 220 -10.77 16.23 -12.79
C SER A 220 -9.26 16.01 -12.85
N ASP A 221 -8.55 16.83 -13.62
CA ASP A 221 -7.09 16.84 -13.66
C ASP A 221 -6.45 17.50 -12.43
N THR A 222 -7.24 18.16 -11.58
CA THR A 222 -6.75 18.78 -10.33
C THR A 222 -6.72 17.81 -9.16
N ARG A 223 -7.54 16.76 -9.19
CA ARG A 223 -7.60 15.76 -8.13
C ARG A 223 -6.39 14.84 -8.22
N LYS A 224 -5.63 14.75 -7.13
CA LYS A 224 -4.45 13.89 -7.06
C LYS A 224 -4.24 13.28 -5.68
N TYR A 225 -3.55 12.16 -5.67
CA TYR A 225 -3.00 11.52 -4.49
C TYR A 225 -1.49 11.38 -4.70
N VAL A 226 -0.71 11.91 -3.76
CA VAL A 226 0.74 11.84 -3.77
C VAL A 226 1.16 10.84 -2.70
N PHE A 227 1.80 9.74 -3.11
CA PHE A 227 2.31 8.69 -2.24
C PHE A 227 3.79 8.94 -1.96
N GLU A 228 4.12 9.20 -0.71
CA GLU A 228 5.49 9.40 -0.24
C GLU A 228 6.18 8.05 0.01
N SER A 229 5.46 7.11 0.64
CA SER A 229 5.94 5.75 0.83
C SER A 229 4.80 4.76 0.93
N VAL A 230 5.07 3.51 0.55
CA VAL A 230 4.14 2.39 0.66
C VAL A 230 4.89 1.18 1.24
N GLY A 231 4.29 0.50 2.21
CA GLY A 231 4.90 -0.64 2.86
C GLY A 231 3.90 -1.69 3.32
N ILE A 232 4.34 -2.94 3.31
CA ILE A 232 3.64 -4.06 3.93
C ILE A 232 4.66 -4.84 4.75
N THR A 233 4.33 -5.17 5.99
CA THR A 233 5.29 -5.81 6.91
C THR A 233 4.61 -6.67 7.97
N ARG A 234 5.31 -7.68 8.47
CA ARG A 234 4.91 -8.44 9.67
C ARG A 234 5.35 -7.76 10.96
N LYS A 235 6.27 -6.80 10.89
CA LYS A 235 6.77 -6.07 12.06
C LYS A 235 5.87 -4.89 12.34
N LYS A 236 5.32 -4.82 13.56
CA LYS A 236 4.55 -3.66 14.01
C LYS A 236 5.37 -2.37 13.77
N PRO A 237 4.83 -1.41 13.00
CA PRO A 237 5.50 -0.12 12.79
C PRO A 237 5.74 0.60 14.11
N LYS A 238 6.89 1.27 14.22
CA LYS A 238 7.13 2.23 15.31
C LYS A 238 6.36 3.49 14.92
N MET A 239 5.31 3.80 15.67
CA MET A 239 4.52 5.02 15.54
C MET A 239 5.00 6.05 16.54
#